data_AF-A0A924BVH1-F1
#
_entry.id   AF-A0A924BVH1-F1
#
_cell.length_a   1.000
_cell.length_b   1.000
_cell.length_c   1.000
_cell.angle_alpha   90.00
_cell.angle_beta   90.00
_cell.angle_gamma   90.00
#
_symmetry.space_group_name_H-M   'P 1'
#
loop_
_entity.id
_entity.type
_entity.pdbx_description
1 polymer ?
#
loop_
_entity_poly.entity_id
_entity_poly.type
_entity_poly.pdbx_seq_one_letter_code
_entity_poly.pdbx_strand_id
1 'polypeptide(L)'
;MKPFKKLSNIEKARLLFELFPDEMPSLTLFIKVLTLSILDNPAILQNRPSDQLHTTQFWMELVADAKGVFKMYEKKLSKSSRLFSEKFFCGYNSIYAGFCLHQYLLSNDSMNKKLRTAIQLLFF
;
A
#
# COMPACT_ATOMS: atom_id res chain seq x y z
N MET A 1 -6.08 16.42 -17.90
CA MET A 1 -5.65 15.71 -16.67
C MET A 1 -6.00 16.55 -15.46
N LYS A 2 -6.39 15.95 -14.33
CA LYS A 2 -6.58 16.69 -13.07
C LYS A 2 -5.23 17.17 -12.53
N PRO A 3 -5.18 18.32 -11.83
CA PRO A 3 -3.99 18.73 -11.10
C PRO A 3 -3.56 17.65 -10.11
N PHE A 4 -2.25 17.47 -9.95
CA PHE A 4 -1.64 16.46 -9.09
C PHE A 4 -2.23 16.42 -7.67
N LYS A 5 -2.44 17.60 -7.06
CA LYS A 5 -3.01 17.76 -5.71
C LYS A 5 -4.50 17.37 -5.59
N LYS A 6 -5.20 17.15 -6.72
CA LYS A 6 -6.62 16.79 -6.77
C LYS A 6 -6.85 15.32 -7.11
N LEU A 7 -5.79 14.51 -7.22
CA LEU A 7 -5.91 13.08 -7.46
C LEU A 7 -6.36 12.36 -6.18
N SER A 8 -7.35 11.51 -6.31
CA SER A 8 -7.76 10.55 -5.26
C SER A 8 -6.67 9.50 -5.02
N ASN A 9 -6.73 8.80 -3.88
CA ASN A 9 -5.77 7.73 -3.57
C ASN A 9 -5.78 6.60 -4.62
N ILE A 10 -6.95 6.30 -5.19
CA ILE A 10 -7.09 5.33 -6.29
C ILE A 10 -6.39 5.84 -7.55
N GLU A 11 -6.60 7.10 -7.94
CA GLU A 11 -5.95 7.69 -9.11
C GLU A 11 -4.43 7.77 -8.94
N LYS A 12 -3.94 8.11 -7.73
CA LYS A 12 -2.51 8.14 -7.39
C LYS A 12 -1.89 6.75 -7.48
N ALA A 13 -2.52 5.73 -6.90
CA ALA A 13 -2.05 4.35 -6.94
C ALA A 13 -2.03 3.81 -8.38
N ARG A 14 -3.04 4.17 -9.17
CA ARG A 14 -3.11 3.77 -10.58
C ARG A 14 -1.98 4.40 -11.38
N LEU A 15 -1.73 5.68 -11.17
CA LEU A 15 -0.62 6.39 -11.79
C LEU A 15 0.74 5.77 -11.39
N LEU A 16 0.94 5.47 -10.10
CA LEU A 16 2.15 4.80 -9.62
C LEU A 16 2.37 3.45 -10.34
N PHE A 17 1.30 2.65 -10.45
CA PHE A 17 1.36 1.35 -11.12
C PHE A 17 1.72 1.50 -12.60
N GLU A 18 1.07 2.42 -13.31
CA GLU A 18 1.27 2.63 -14.74
C GLU A 18 2.67 3.22 -15.05
N LEU A 19 3.26 3.99 -14.12
CA LEU A 19 4.62 4.52 -14.26
C LEU A 19 5.72 3.49 -14.00
N PHE A 20 5.46 2.49 -13.14
CA PHE A 20 6.46 1.53 -12.69
C PHE A 20 5.95 0.07 -12.70
N PRO A 21 5.43 -0.43 -13.84
CA PRO A 21 4.81 -1.76 -13.89
C PRO A 21 5.78 -2.89 -13.47
N ASP A 22 7.07 -2.75 -13.79
CA ASP A 22 8.11 -3.74 -13.46
C ASP A 22 8.40 -3.84 -11.95
N GLU A 23 8.10 -2.78 -11.19
CA GLU A 23 8.30 -2.73 -9.75
C GLU A 23 7.09 -3.28 -8.97
N MET A 24 5.92 -3.39 -9.63
CA MET A 24 4.66 -3.78 -9.00
C MET A 24 4.67 -5.21 -8.42
N PRO A 25 5.32 -6.21 -9.04
CA PRO A 25 5.46 -7.53 -8.43
C PRO A 25 6.19 -7.48 -7.08
N SER A 26 7.28 -6.73 -6.99
CA SER A 26 8.08 -6.57 -5.76
C SER A 26 7.27 -5.87 -4.67
N LEU A 27 6.64 -4.75 -5.02
CA LEU A 27 5.79 -3.99 -4.09
C LEU A 27 4.61 -4.85 -3.59
N THR A 28 3.92 -5.55 -4.49
CA THR A 28 2.77 -6.40 -4.14
C THR A 28 3.19 -7.54 -3.22
N LEU A 29 4.35 -8.15 -3.48
CA LEU A 29 4.91 -9.20 -2.62
C LEU A 29 5.27 -8.64 -1.24
N PHE A 30 5.91 -7.47 -1.18
CA PHE A 30 6.24 -6.83 0.09
C PHE A 30 5.00 -6.56 0.94
N ILE A 31 3.95 -5.96 0.35
CA ILE A 31 2.69 -5.68 1.05
C ILE A 31 2.08 -6.99 1.58
N LYS A 32 2.10 -8.07 0.78
CA LYS A 32 1.60 -9.38 1.20
C LYS A 32 2.37 -9.92 2.39
N VAL A 33 3.71 -9.92 2.33
CA VAL A 33 4.55 -10.41 3.42
C VAL A 33 4.31 -9.61 4.68
N LEU A 34 4.31 -8.28 4.59
CA LEU A 34 4.03 -7.39 5.72
C LEU A 34 2.64 -7.65 6.31
N THR A 35 1.62 -7.84 5.47
CA THR A 35 0.24 -8.18 5.91
C THR A 35 0.24 -9.47 6.74
N LEU A 36 0.90 -10.52 6.26
CA LEU A 36 0.99 -11.79 6.97
C LEU A 36 1.78 -11.65 8.29
N SER A 37 2.91 -10.97 8.26
CA SER A 37 3.73 -10.74 9.45
C SER A 37 2.98 -9.97 10.54
N ILE A 38 2.15 -8.98 10.18
CA ILE A 38 1.33 -8.24 11.16
C ILE A 38 0.25 -9.14 11.77
N LEU A 39 -0.35 -10.03 10.99
CA LEU A 39 -1.35 -10.97 11.51
C LEU A 39 -0.72 -11.98 12.48
N ASP A 40 0.50 -12.44 12.18
CA ASP A 40 1.23 -13.36 13.05
C ASP A 40 1.77 -12.64 14.29
N ASN A 41 2.19 -11.37 14.15
CA ASN A 41 2.69 -10.55 15.24
C ASN A 41 2.15 -9.10 15.17
N PRO A 42 1.02 -8.82 15.84
CA PRO A 42 0.43 -7.48 15.88
C PRO A 42 1.33 -6.40 16.50
N ALA A 43 2.40 -6.77 17.22
CA ALA A 43 3.35 -5.81 17.78
C ALA A 43 4.08 -4.99 16.70
N ILE A 44 4.12 -5.47 15.45
CA ILE A 44 4.66 -4.71 14.31
C ILE A 44 3.90 -3.38 14.11
N LEU A 45 2.61 -3.35 14.46
CA LEU A 45 1.80 -2.13 14.42
C LEU A 45 2.16 -1.12 15.51
N GLN A 46 3.05 -1.41 16.45
CA GLN A 46 3.51 -0.40 17.42
C GLN A 46 4.32 0.71 16.76
N ASN A 47 4.96 0.43 15.61
CA ASN A 47 5.70 1.40 14.81
C ASN A 47 4.82 2.23 13.87
N ARG A 48 3.49 2.11 13.96
CA ARG A 48 2.57 2.94 13.16
C ARG A 48 2.63 4.39 13.64
N PRO A 49 2.36 5.38 12.76
CA PRO A 49 2.21 6.77 13.20
C PRO A 49 1.21 6.83 14.36
N SER A 50 1.56 7.53 15.45
CA SER A 50 0.69 7.64 16.62
C SER A 50 -0.50 8.55 16.28
N ASP A 51 -1.48 8.00 15.59
CA ASP A 51 -2.72 8.71 15.35
C ASP A 51 -3.70 8.30 16.45
N GLN A 52 -4.03 9.24 17.34
CA GLN A 52 -4.95 9.01 18.46
C GLN A 52 -6.36 8.60 17.99
N LEU A 53 -6.64 8.77 16.69
CA LEU A 53 -7.92 8.53 16.07
C LEU A 53 -8.21 7.06 15.75
N HIS A 54 -7.20 6.19 15.67
CA HIS A 54 -7.36 4.81 15.17
C HIS A 54 -6.87 3.74 16.15
N THR A 55 -7.79 2.91 16.64
CA THR A 55 -7.50 1.84 17.60
C THR A 55 -6.70 0.69 16.95
N THR A 56 -6.01 -0.12 17.76
CA THR A 56 -5.33 -1.32 17.27
C THR A 56 -6.30 -2.28 16.56
N GLN A 57 -7.54 -2.39 17.04
CA GLN A 57 -8.57 -3.21 16.40
C GLN A 57 -8.89 -2.73 14.98
N PHE A 58 -9.07 -1.42 14.80
CA PHE A 58 -9.29 -0.84 13.47
C PHE A 58 -8.15 -1.17 12.50
N TRP A 59 -6.90 -1.08 12.95
CA TRP A 59 -5.75 -1.47 12.13
C TRP A 59 -5.76 -2.96 11.76
N MET A 60 -6.14 -3.84 12.70
CA MET A 60 -6.26 -5.27 12.43
C MET A 60 -7.37 -5.58 11.43
N GLU A 61 -8.47 -4.84 11.43
CA GLU A 61 -9.54 -4.94 10.42
C GLU A 61 -9.01 -4.59 9.03
N LEU A 62 -8.24 -3.49 8.88
CA LEU A 62 -7.62 -3.13 7.61
C LEU A 62 -6.61 -4.19 7.11
N VAL A 63 -5.84 -4.79 8.03
CA VAL A 63 -4.90 -5.87 7.69
C VAL A 63 -5.67 -7.13 7.25
N ALA A 64 -6.79 -7.46 7.91
CA ALA A 64 -7.64 -8.57 7.53
C ALA A 64 -8.27 -8.36 6.14
N ASP A 65 -8.72 -7.13 5.84
CA ASP A 65 -9.22 -6.76 4.52
C ASP A 65 -8.15 -6.90 3.44
N ALA A 66 -6.93 -6.43 3.71
CA ALA A 66 -5.79 -6.61 2.82
C ALA A 66 -5.49 -8.10 2.56
N LYS A 67 -5.52 -8.95 3.60
CA LYS A 67 -5.40 -10.41 3.47
C LYS A 67 -6.49 -10.98 2.57
N GLY A 68 -7.73 -10.53 2.73
CA GLY A 68 -8.87 -10.91 1.89
C GLY A 68 -8.63 -10.58 0.41
N VAL A 69 -8.11 -9.38 0.13
CA VAL A 69 -7.73 -8.95 -1.23
C VAL A 69 -6.67 -9.87 -1.83
N PHE A 70 -5.60 -10.20 -1.08
CA PHE A 70 -4.57 -11.12 -1.56
C PHE A 70 -5.13 -12.53 -1.80
N LYS A 71 -5.97 -13.05 -0.90
CA LYS A 71 -6.58 -14.37 -1.06
C LYS A 71 -7.42 -14.47 -2.33
N MET A 72 -8.09 -13.39 -2.72
CA MET A 72 -9.01 -13.37 -3.87
C MET A 72 -8.34 -13.01 -5.20
N TYR A 73 -7.30 -12.18 -5.19
CA TYR A 73 -6.76 -11.57 -6.42
C TYR A 73 -5.25 -11.72 -6.63
N GLU A 74 -4.54 -12.47 -5.77
CA GLU A 74 -3.06 -12.60 -5.73
C GLU A 74 -2.32 -12.31 -7.05
N LYS A 75 -2.42 -13.21 -8.05
CA LYS A 75 -1.69 -13.11 -9.32
C LYS A 75 -2.18 -11.98 -10.25
N LYS A 76 -3.37 -11.45 -10.01
CA LYS A 76 -3.98 -10.38 -10.82
C LYS A 76 -3.61 -8.99 -10.31
N LEU A 77 -3.31 -8.85 -9.02
CA LEU A 77 -2.98 -7.56 -8.40
C LEU A 77 -1.72 -6.94 -9.00
N SER A 78 -0.68 -7.73 -9.26
CA SER A 78 0.56 -7.25 -9.88
C SER A 78 0.45 -7.02 -11.39
N LYS A 79 -0.69 -7.32 -12.01
CA LYS A 79 -0.90 -7.21 -13.47
C LYS A 79 -2.01 -6.23 -13.86
N SER A 80 -2.77 -5.72 -12.89
CA SER A 80 -3.92 -4.87 -13.15
C SER A 80 -3.86 -3.63 -12.27
N SER A 81 -3.50 -2.50 -12.88
CA SER A 81 -3.49 -1.20 -12.21
C SER A 81 -4.83 -0.89 -11.57
N ARG A 82 -5.92 -1.24 -12.25
CA ARG A 82 -7.29 -1.10 -11.74
C ARG A 82 -7.52 -1.92 -10.46
N LEU A 83 -7.24 -3.23 -10.48
CA LEU A 83 -7.48 -4.08 -9.31
C LEU A 83 -6.58 -3.67 -8.13
N PHE A 84 -5.31 -3.39 -8.37
CA PHE A 84 -4.39 -2.90 -7.35
C PHE A 84 -4.94 -1.64 -6.67
N SER A 85 -5.30 -0.64 -7.48
CA SER A 85 -5.71 0.67 -6.97
C SER A 85 -7.08 0.64 -6.30
N GLU A 86 -8.07 0.02 -6.92
CA GLU A 86 -9.45 -0.02 -6.39
C GLU A 86 -9.57 -0.90 -5.14
N LYS A 87 -8.73 -1.94 -4.99
CA LYS A 87 -8.83 -2.86 -3.84
C LYS A 87 -7.97 -2.43 -2.64
N PHE A 88 -6.80 -1.85 -2.87
CA PHE A 88 -5.93 -1.40 -1.77
C PHE A 88 -6.10 0.07 -1.40
N PHE A 89 -6.49 0.94 -2.33
CA PHE A 89 -6.49 2.39 -2.10
C PHE A 89 -7.88 3.03 -2.07
N CYS A 90 -8.94 2.22 -1.95
CA CYS A 90 -10.31 2.70 -1.79
C CYS A 90 -10.69 2.83 -0.31
N GLY A 91 -11.36 3.92 0.07
CA GLY A 91 -11.84 4.14 1.43
C GLY A 91 -10.72 4.09 2.49
N TYR A 92 -11.02 3.47 3.64
CA TYR A 92 -10.08 3.33 4.76
C TYR A 92 -8.88 2.43 4.44
N ASN A 93 -8.97 1.53 3.45
CA ASN A 93 -7.84 0.70 3.04
C ASN A 93 -6.65 1.54 2.57
N SER A 94 -6.90 2.76 2.08
CA SER A 94 -5.83 3.68 1.69
C SER A 94 -4.92 4.10 2.86
N ILE A 95 -5.41 4.06 4.10
CA ILE A 95 -4.60 4.32 5.30
C ILE A 95 -3.56 3.20 5.47
N TYR A 96 -4.02 1.94 5.42
CA TYR A 96 -3.12 0.79 5.51
C TYR A 96 -2.18 0.70 4.30
N ALA A 97 -2.66 0.98 3.10
CA ALA A 97 -1.82 1.02 1.91
C ALA A 97 -0.71 2.09 2.04
N GLY A 98 -1.02 3.27 2.59
CA GLY A 98 -0.03 4.30 2.91
C GLY A 98 1.02 3.82 3.92
N PHE A 99 0.59 3.13 4.99
CA PHE A 99 1.52 2.50 5.94
C PHE A 99 2.45 1.49 5.26
N CYS A 100 1.92 0.62 4.40
CA CYS A 100 2.74 -0.34 3.67
C CYS A 100 3.73 0.34 2.72
N LEU A 101 3.32 1.40 2.02
CA LEU A 101 4.22 2.20 1.19
C LEU A 101 5.33 2.84 2.02
N HIS A 102 5.01 3.38 3.20
CA HIS A 102 6.00 3.94 4.11
C HIS A 102 7.02 2.87 4.55
N GLN A 103 6.55 1.69 4.96
CA GLN A 103 7.44 0.59 5.35
C GLN A 103 8.30 0.11 4.18
N TYR A 104 7.76 0.12 2.95
CA TYR A 104 8.52 -0.21 1.75
C TYR A 104 9.64 0.81 1.49
N LEU A 105 9.37 2.10 1.70
CA LEU A 105 10.38 3.16 1.59
C LEU A 105 11.53 3.01 2.59
N LEU A 106 11.23 2.55 3.81
CA LEU A 106 12.21 2.35 4.88
C LEU A 106 13.01 1.06 4.73
N SER A 107 12.39 -0.01 4.22
CA SER A 107 12.97 -1.35 4.20
C SER A 107 13.78 -1.65 2.94
N ASN A 108 13.61 -0.89 1.86
CA ASN A 108 14.19 -1.19 0.55
C ASN A 108 15.19 -0.11 0.10
N ASP A 109 16.44 -0.22 0.56
CA ASP A 109 17.52 0.71 0.19
C ASP A 109 17.93 0.61 -1.30
N SER A 110 17.79 -0.56 -1.90
CA SER A 110 18.10 -0.80 -3.32
C SER A 110 16.95 -0.45 -4.27
N MET A 111 15.84 0.08 -3.74
CA MET A 111 14.69 0.51 -4.53
C MET A 111 15.09 1.56 -5.58
N ASN A 112 14.47 1.44 -6.75
CA ASN A 112 14.57 2.42 -7.82
C ASN A 112 14.29 3.85 -7.32
N LYS A 113 15.28 4.74 -7.49
CA LYS A 113 15.19 6.13 -7.01
C LYS A 113 13.97 6.87 -7.56
N LYS A 114 13.56 6.59 -8.81
CA LYS A 114 12.38 7.21 -9.42
C LYS A 114 11.08 6.74 -8.75
N LEU A 115 10.98 5.45 -8.43
CA LEU A 115 9.85 4.90 -7.69
C LEU A 115 9.78 5.51 -6.29
N ARG A 116 10.91 5.58 -5.58
CA ARG A 116 11.01 6.23 -4.26
C ARG A 116 10.46 7.66 -4.31
N THR A 117 10.93 8.47 -5.26
CA THR A 117 10.46 9.85 -5.43
C THR A 117 8.96 9.91 -5.78
N ALA A 118 8.47 9.01 -6.63
CA ALA A 118 7.05 8.99 -6.99
C ALA A 118 6.15 8.63 -5.81
N ILE A 119 6.52 7.64 -4.98
CA ILE A 119 5.80 7.29 -3.76
C ILE A 119 5.78 8.48 -2.81
N GLN A 120 6.94 9.13 -2.60
CA GLN A 120 7.03 10.32 -1.77
C GLN A 120 6.08 11.41 -2.28
N LEU A 121 6.22 11.86 -3.53
CA LEU A 121 5.37 12.94 -4.06
C LEU A 121 3.87 12.62 -4.04
N LEU A 122 3.47 11.37 -4.32
CA LEU A 122 2.06 11.01 -4.45
C LEU A 122 1.37 10.85 -3.10
N PHE A 123 2.06 10.34 -2.08
CA PHE A 123 1.45 9.90 -0.84
C PHE A 123 1.94 10.62 0.42
N PHE A 124 3.03 11.38 0.35
CA PHE A 124 3.66 12.06 1.50
C PHE A 124 4.02 13.52 1.16
#